data_AF-A0A382NYH7-F1
#
_entry.id   AF-A0A382NYH7-F1
#
_cell.length_a   1.000
_cell.length_b   1.000
_cell.length_c   1.000
_cell.angle_alpha   90.00
_cell.angle_beta   90.00
_cell.angle_gamma   90.00
#
_symmetry.space_group_name_H-M   'P 1'
#
loop_
_entity.id
_entity.type
_entity.pdbx_description
1 polymer ?
#
loop_
_entity_poly.entity_id
_entity_poly.type
_entity_poly.pdbx_seq_one_letter_code
_entity_poly.pdbx_strand_id
1 'polypeptide(L)'
;GEAFGGNWCFLKGYSPEPEPERAVDALGEKWETLELAVKPYPSCRYSHAPLDGLIALRQAHHLSAEDIDAVEVGVSATGHKLIGAPEELKTHPVSVVDGQFSMPFCAAVVLSQGNLAWDDYPTQLKNPETLELCKKVRTLVDERAEEVFPREMSGSVSLKTRQGDFETFIEVPKGEPRNFMTEDEFRNKFNGLCRPYMSDGRMEEFSDSLLGLEQASTAGSVFSLSSSEGV
;
A
#
# COMPACT_ATOMS: atom_id res chain seq x y z
N GLY A 1 4.10 23.00 35.07
CA GLY A 1 3.98 23.72 33.79
C GLY A 1 2.82 23.11 33.04
N GLU A 2 2.06 23.92 32.30
CA GLU A 2 0.98 23.41 31.45
C GLU A 2 1.60 22.59 30.31
N ALA A 3 1.22 21.32 30.17
CA ALA A 3 1.81 20.42 29.17
C ALA A 3 1.58 20.92 27.73
N PHE A 4 0.44 21.58 27.49
CA PHE A 4 0.00 22.05 26.18
C PHE A 4 -0.08 23.58 26.07
N GLY A 5 0.04 24.31 27.18
CA GLY A 5 -0.03 25.78 27.25
C GLY A 5 1.31 26.44 27.62
N GLY A 6 1.51 27.69 27.19
CA GLY A 6 2.72 28.47 27.48
C GLY A 6 3.78 28.45 26.37
N ASN A 7 4.99 28.95 26.69
CA ASN A 7 6.05 29.18 25.69
C ASN A 7 6.94 27.97 25.41
N TRP A 8 6.96 26.99 26.32
CA TRP A 8 7.78 25.77 26.23
C TRP A 8 6.92 24.51 26.27
N CYS A 9 5.68 24.62 25.78
CA CYS A 9 4.74 23.50 25.78
C CYS A 9 5.05 22.52 24.66
N PHE A 10 4.48 21.32 24.77
CA PHE A 10 4.62 20.25 23.80
C PHE A 10 4.30 20.72 22.36
N LEU A 11 3.20 21.45 22.16
CA LEU A 11 2.74 21.86 20.83
C LEU A 11 3.73 22.79 20.12
N LYS A 12 4.29 23.78 20.84
CA LYS A 12 5.31 24.70 20.29
C LYS A 12 6.67 24.03 20.07
N GLY A 13 6.92 22.88 20.73
CA GLY A 13 8.13 22.09 20.52
C GLY A 13 8.11 21.25 19.25
N TYR A 14 6.93 20.89 18.74
CA TYR A 14 6.76 19.98 17.60
C TYR A 14 6.07 20.60 16.39
N SER A 15 5.48 21.79 16.52
CA SER A 15 4.91 22.55 15.41
C SER A 15 5.37 24.02 15.47
N PRO A 16 5.84 24.61 14.35
CA PRO A 16 6.14 26.04 14.30
C PRO A 16 4.90 26.91 14.49
N GLU A 17 3.73 26.43 14.04
CA GLU A 17 2.43 27.08 14.13
C GLU A 17 1.41 26.06 14.66
N PRO A 18 1.34 25.85 15.99
CA PRO A 18 0.38 24.91 16.55
C PRO A 18 -1.04 25.49 16.52
N GLU A 19 -2.01 24.68 16.10
CA GLU A 19 -3.45 24.96 16.12
C GLU A 19 -4.15 23.98 17.09
N PRO A 20 -4.08 24.19 18.42
CA PRO A 20 -4.64 23.26 19.41
C PRO A 20 -6.13 22.96 19.23
N GLU A 21 -6.89 23.95 18.75
CA GLU A 21 -8.32 23.85 18.47
C GLU A 21 -8.64 22.75 17.45
N ARG A 22 -7.77 22.48 16.48
CA ARG A 22 -7.96 21.39 15.50
C ARG A 22 -7.90 20.01 16.15
N ALA A 23 -7.19 19.86 17.27
CA ALA A 23 -7.08 18.58 17.96
C ALA A 23 -8.35 18.20 18.74
N VAL A 24 -9.21 19.19 19.04
CA VAL A 24 -10.46 18.99 19.78
C VAL A 24 -11.70 19.26 18.93
N ASP A 25 -11.51 19.63 17.66
CA ASP A 25 -12.58 19.90 16.73
C ASP A 25 -13.46 18.66 16.52
N ALA A 26 -14.77 18.86 16.56
CA ALA A 26 -15.79 17.81 16.39
C ALA A 26 -15.63 16.55 17.28
N LEU A 27 -14.98 16.64 18.45
CA LEU A 27 -14.86 15.51 19.36
C LEU A 27 -16.23 15.01 19.81
N GLY A 28 -16.48 13.72 19.61
CA GLY A 28 -17.78 13.08 19.89
C GLY A 28 -18.79 13.19 18.75
N GLU A 29 -18.47 13.94 17.69
CA GLU A 29 -19.31 14.10 16.49
C GLU A 29 -18.66 13.47 15.24
N LYS A 30 -17.35 13.64 15.07
CA LYS A 30 -16.57 13.07 13.97
C LYS A 30 -15.66 11.96 14.45
N TRP A 31 -15.71 10.81 13.77
CA TRP A 31 -14.88 9.65 14.05
C TRP A 31 -13.82 9.47 12.95
N GLU A 32 -12.62 10.01 13.16
CA GLU A 32 -11.51 9.95 12.18
C GLU A 32 -11.11 8.50 11.80
N THR A 33 -11.45 7.51 12.63
CA THR A 33 -11.23 6.09 12.32
C THR A 33 -11.95 5.62 11.05
N LEU A 34 -13.08 6.26 10.70
CA LEU A 34 -13.84 5.96 9.48
C LEU A 34 -13.18 6.54 8.22
N GLU A 35 -12.25 7.47 8.38
CA GLU A 35 -11.49 8.12 7.31
C GLU A 35 -10.08 7.51 7.15
N LEU A 36 -9.76 6.43 7.88
CA LEU A 36 -8.48 5.76 7.78
C LEU A 36 -8.38 4.93 6.51
N ALA A 37 -7.26 5.07 5.82
CA ALA A 37 -6.91 4.20 4.73
C ALA A 37 -6.32 2.87 5.22
N VAL A 38 -6.62 1.79 4.49
CA VAL A 38 -5.94 0.50 4.64
C VAL A 38 -5.01 0.26 3.47
N LYS A 39 -3.85 -0.34 3.74
CA LYS A 39 -2.88 -0.73 2.71
C LYS A 39 -3.18 -2.13 2.17
N PRO A 40 -3.58 -2.30 0.90
CA PRO A 40 -3.68 -3.62 0.28
C PRO A 40 -2.29 -4.26 0.08
N TYR A 41 -1.29 -3.44 -0.26
CA TYR A 41 0.07 -3.90 -0.53
C TYR A 41 1.05 -3.51 0.60
N PRO A 42 2.05 -4.36 0.92
CA PRO A 42 3.04 -4.11 1.96
C PRO A 42 4.15 -3.13 1.52
N SER A 43 3.80 -2.00 0.87
CA SER A 43 4.73 -1.02 0.29
C SER A 43 4.45 0.44 0.75
N CYS A 44 5.26 1.38 0.27
CA CYS A 44 5.01 2.82 0.43
C CYS A 44 3.67 3.21 -0.22
N ARG A 45 2.89 4.10 0.44
CA ARG A 45 1.53 4.46 0.00
C ARG A 45 1.51 5.04 -1.43
N TYR A 46 2.52 5.82 -1.80
CA TYR A 46 2.64 6.41 -3.14
C TYR A 46 2.73 5.37 -4.28
N SER A 47 3.07 4.10 -3.98
CA SER A 47 3.09 3.07 -5.01
C SER A 47 1.70 2.49 -5.27
N HIS A 48 0.69 2.72 -4.42
CA HIS A 48 -0.54 1.94 -4.41
C HIS A 48 -1.39 2.18 -5.66
N ALA A 49 -1.57 3.44 -6.06
CA ALA A 49 -2.31 3.78 -7.28
C ALA A 49 -1.65 3.19 -8.55
N PRO A 50 -0.32 3.31 -8.75
CA PRO A 50 0.35 2.60 -9.83
C PRO A 50 0.21 1.07 -9.78
N LEU A 51 0.28 0.44 -8.60
CA LEU A 51 0.13 -1.01 -8.49
C LEU A 51 -1.29 -1.46 -8.86
N ASP A 52 -2.32 -0.72 -8.44
CA ASP A 52 -3.70 -0.97 -8.86
C ASP A 52 -3.84 -0.94 -10.40
N GLY A 53 -3.24 0.08 -11.03
CA GLY A 53 -3.22 0.23 -12.48
C GLY A 53 -2.50 -0.92 -13.19
N LEU A 54 -1.33 -1.32 -12.70
CA LEU A 54 -0.56 -2.44 -13.25
C LEU A 54 -1.33 -3.76 -13.14
N ILE A 55 -1.95 -4.05 -11.98
CA ILE A 55 -2.77 -5.25 -11.77
C ILE A 55 -3.95 -5.26 -12.75
N ALA A 56 -4.67 -4.14 -12.87
CA ALA A 56 -5.82 -4.02 -13.76
C ALA A 56 -5.44 -4.23 -15.23
N LEU A 57 -4.38 -3.57 -15.71
CA LEU A 57 -3.91 -3.72 -17.10
C LEU A 57 -3.43 -5.15 -17.37
N ARG A 58 -2.68 -5.75 -16.45
CA ARG A 58 -2.20 -7.13 -16.58
C ARG A 58 -3.36 -8.11 -16.69
N GLN A 59 -4.39 -7.96 -15.86
CA GLN A 59 -5.58 -8.81 -15.89
C GLN A 59 -6.42 -8.61 -17.16
N ALA A 60 -6.67 -7.36 -17.55
CA ALA A 60 -7.51 -7.02 -18.70
C ALA A 60 -6.91 -7.46 -20.04
N HIS A 61 -5.58 -7.46 -20.14
CA HIS A 61 -4.87 -7.78 -21.39
C HIS A 61 -4.09 -9.10 -21.33
N HIS A 62 -4.24 -9.88 -20.25
CA HIS A 62 -3.54 -11.15 -20.04
C HIS A 62 -2.01 -11.05 -20.24
N LEU A 63 -1.42 -9.95 -19.80
CA LEU A 63 0.01 -9.69 -19.97
C LEU A 63 0.83 -10.56 -19.01
N SER A 64 1.95 -11.06 -19.51
CA SER A 64 3.03 -11.65 -18.73
C SER A 64 4.20 -10.67 -18.60
N ALA A 65 5.12 -10.92 -17.67
CA ALA A 65 6.35 -10.13 -17.53
C ALA A 65 7.20 -10.13 -18.83
N GLU A 66 7.13 -11.20 -19.62
CA GLU A 66 7.86 -11.35 -20.88
C GLU A 66 7.29 -10.48 -22.02
N ASP A 67 6.02 -10.07 -21.90
CA ASP A 67 5.38 -9.17 -22.86
C ASP A 67 5.80 -7.70 -22.68
N ILE A 68 6.38 -7.35 -21.53
CA ILE A 68 6.66 -5.96 -21.14
C ILE A 68 7.99 -5.49 -21.72
N ASP A 69 7.95 -4.45 -22.55
CA ASP A 69 9.12 -3.80 -23.12
C ASP A 69 9.56 -2.59 -22.28
N ALA A 70 8.61 -1.77 -21.81
CA ALA A 70 8.87 -0.62 -20.94
C ALA A 70 7.64 -0.28 -20.08
N VAL A 71 7.89 0.32 -18.91
CA VAL A 71 6.87 0.79 -17.97
C VAL A 71 7.20 2.21 -17.52
N GLU A 72 6.25 3.12 -17.66
CA GLU A 72 6.33 4.45 -17.07
C GLU A 72 5.27 4.58 -15.98
N VAL A 73 5.70 5.02 -14.79
CA VAL A 73 4.84 5.23 -13.62
C VAL A 73 4.85 6.70 -13.24
N GLY A 74 3.70 7.35 -13.33
CA GLY A 74 3.52 8.74 -12.91
C GLY A 74 2.96 8.86 -11.50
N VAL A 75 3.59 9.70 -10.67
CA VAL A 75 3.14 10.01 -9.29
C VAL A 75 3.38 11.50 -8.98
N SER A 76 2.94 12.00 -7.82
CA SER A 76 3.27 13.36 -7.38
C SER A 76 4.77 13.55 -7.18
N ALA A 77 5.26 14.79 -7.16
CA ALA A 77 6.66 15.13 -6.93
C ALA A 77 7.18 14.60 -5.59
N THR A 78 6.34 14.61 -4.55
CA THR A 78 6.65 14.01 -3.25
C THR A 78 6.75 12.49 -3.35
N GLY A 79 5.83 11.85 -4.08
CA GLY A 79 5.89 10.41 -4.35
C GLY A 79 7.16 10.03 -5.10
N HIS A 80 7.47 10.72 -6.19
CA HIS A 80 8.67 10.47 -6.99
C HIS A 80 9.96 10.54 -6.15
N LYS A 81 10.09 11.54 -5.27
CA LYS A 81 11.24 11.65 -4.35
C LYS A 81 11.40 10.42 -3.44
N LEU A 82 10.30 9.81 -3.01
CA LEU A 82 10.32 8.69 -2.08
C LEU A 82 10.51 7.34 -2.76
N ILE A 83 9.83 7.11 -3.88
CA ILE A 83 9.74 5.78 -4.52
C ILE A 83 10.40 5.67 -5.90
N GLY A 84 10.72 6.81 -6.53
CA GLY A 84 11.33 6.89 -7.86
C GLY A 84 12.78 7.38 -7.87
N ALA A 85 13.22 8.13 -6.85
CA ALA A 85 14.55 8.74 -6.80
C ALA A 85 15.38 8.31 -5.58
N PRO A 86 16.73 8.26 -5.70
CA PRO A 86 17.48 8.25 -6.96
C PRO A 86 17.26 6.93 -7.72
N GLU A 87 17.10 7.01 -9.04
CA GLU A 87 16.69 5.88 -9.90
C GLU A 87 17.55 4.63 -9.69
N GLU A 88 18.88 4.80 -9.61
CA GLU A 88 19.85 3.70 -9.43
C GLU A 88 19.58 2.84 -8.18
N LEU A 89 19.23 3.47 -7.05
CA LEU A 89 18.90 2.76 -5.81
C LEU A 89 17.52 2.12 -5.89
N LYS A 90 16.60 2.74 -6.63
CA LYS A 90 15.24 2.21 -6.79
C LYS A 90 15.22 1.01 -7.73
N THR A 91 16.06 0.95 -8.74
CA THR A 91 16.13 -0.24 -9.63
C THR A 91 16.90 -1.41 -9.00
N HIS A 92 17.67 -1.19 -7.93
CA HIS A 92 18.48 -2.23 -7.25
C HIS A 92 18.26 -2.23 -5.72
N PRO A 93 17.04 -2.55 -5.22
CA PRO A 93 16.83 -2.67 -3.79
C PRO A 93 17.60 -3.86 -3.21
N VAL A 94 18.24 -3.67 -2.06
CA VAL A 94 19.07 -4.71 -1.41
C VAL A 94 18.46 -5.23 -0.10
N SER A 95 17.38 -4.60 0.35
CA SER A 95 16.65 -4.97 1.57
C SER A 95 15.14 -4.87 1.38
N VAL A 96 14.38 -5.43 2.33
CA VAL A 96 12.91 -5.32 2.37
C VAL A 96 12.49 -3.85 2.36
N VAL A 97 13.13 -3.02 3.19
CA VAL A 97 12.81 -1.59 3.28
C VAL A 97 13.10 -0.89 1.96
N ASP A 98 14.21 -1.19 1.29
CA ASP A 98 14.49 -0.61 -0.03
C ASP A 98 13.42 -1.01 -1.04
N GLY A 99 13.01 -2.28 -1.04
CA GLY A 99 11.94 -2.78 -1.90
C GLY A 99 10.59 -2.09 -1.62
N GLN A 100 10.23 -1.85 -0.36
CA GLN A 100 9.01 -1.14 0.02
C GLN A 100 8.95 0.30 -0.48
N PHE A 101 10.12 0.93 -0.65
CA PHE A 101 10.27 2.28 -1.18
C PHE A 101 10.83 2.27 -2.60
N SER A 102 10.69 1.18 -3.36
CA SER A 102 11.10 1.10 -4.75
C SER A 102 9.88 0.84 -5.63
N MET A 103 9.49 1.85 -6.42
CA MET A 103 8.46 1.68 -7.43
C MET A 103 8.87 0.68 -8.51
N PRO A 104 10.11 0.70 -9.06
CA PRO A 104 10.56 -0.33 -10.01
C PRO A 104 10.40 -1.75 -9.49
N PHE A 105 10.78 -2.02 -8.24
CA PHE A 105 10.67 -3.34 -7.63
C PHE A 105 9.22 -3.75 -7.40
N CYS A 106 8.41 -2.87 -6.79
CA CYS A 106 7.00 -3.17 -6.56
C CYS A 106 6.27 -3.46 -7.88
N ALA A 107 6.54 -2.66 -8.92
CA ALA A 107 5.96 -2.87 -10.26
C ALA A 107 6.43 -4.19 -10.87
N ALA A 108 7.73 -4.50 -10.79
CA ALA A 108 8.28 -5.75 -11.32
C ALA A 108 7.65 -6.99 -10.63
N VAL A 109 7.48 -6.97 -9.31
CA VAL A 109 6.81 -8.06 -8.59
C VAL A 109 5.36 -8.21 -9.03
N VAL A 110 4.59 -7.11 -9.12
CA VAL A 110 3.20 -7.15 -9.60
C VAL A 110 3.08 -7.68 -11.03
N LEU A 111 3.97 -7.26 -11.93
CA LEU A 111 3.93 -7.71 -13.33
C LEU A 111 4.25 -9.20 -13.45
N SER A 112 5.19 -9.71 -12.64
CA SER A 112 5.56 -11.13 -12.61
C SER A 112 4.52 -12.01 -11.89
N GLN A 113 4.16 -11.65 -10.66
CA GLN A 113 3.33 -12.47 -9.77
C GLN A 113 1.83 -12.18 -9.87
N GLY A 114 1.45 -11.06 -10.49
CA GLY A 114 0.07 -10.57 -10.57
C GLY A 114 -0.41 -9.83 -9.32
N ASN A 115 0.39 -9.80 -8.25
CA ASN A 115 0.13 -9.05 -7.02
C ASN A 115 1.46 -8.82 -6.26
N LEU A 116 1.43 -8.07 -5.15
CA LEU A 116 2.55 -7.94 -4.20
C LEU A 116 2.09 -8.32 -2.79
N ALA A 117 2.65 -9.41 -2.26
CA ALA A 117 2.44 -9.92 -0.91
C ALA A 117 3.72 -9.86 -0.06
N TRP A 118 3.59 -10.07 1.25
CA TRP A 118 4.72 -10.01 2.18
C TRP A 118 5.80 -11.04 1.85
N ASP A 119 5.39 -12.26 1.52
CA ASP A 119 6.28 -13.39 1.23
C ASP A 119 7.01 -13.28 -0.12
N ASP A 120 6.68 -12.27 -0.93
CA ASP A 120 7.42 -11.98 -2.16
C ASP A 120 8.79 -11.36 -1.86
N TYR A 121 8.95 -10.59 -0.78
CA TYR A 121 10.23 -9.92 -0.52
C TYR A 121 11.42 -10.88 -0.40
N PRO A 122 11.38 -11.96 0.40
CA PRO A 122 12.51 -12.88 0.54
C PRO A 122 12.92 -13.57 -0.77
N THR A 123 11.98 -13.78 -1.69
CA THR A 123 12.21 -14.49 -2.96
C THR A 123 12.56 -13.54 -4.09
N GLN A 124 11.82 -12.44 -4.23
CA GLN A 124 11.92 -11.54 -5.38
C GLN A 124 13.09 -10.56 -5.29
N LEU A 125 13.56 -10.18 -4.09
CA LEU A 125 14.74 -9.31 -3.94
C LEU A 125 16.02 -9.92 -4.53
N LYS A 126 16.06 -11.24 -4.67
CA LYS A 126 17.20 -12.00 -5.22
C LYS A 126 16.92 -12.62 -6.58
N ASN A 127 15.71 -12.41 -7.11
CA ASN A 127 15.30 -13.01 -8.38
C ASN A 127 15.89 -12.20 -9.55
N PRO A 128 16.78 -12.77 -10.37
CA PRO A 128 17.39 -12.05 -11.49
C PRO A 128 16.35 -11.55 -12.50
N GLU A 129 15.27 -12.28 -12.74
CA GLU A 129 14.22 -11.87 -13.68
C GLU A 129 13.46 -10.63 -13.19
N THR A 130 13.15 -10.59 -11.89
CA THR A 130 12.52 -9.42 -11.26
C THR A 130 13.47 -8.21 -11.32
N LEU A 131 14.76 -8.40 -11.04
CA LEU A 131 15.74 -7.32 -11.09
C LEU A 131 16.00 -6.81 -12.51
N GLU A 132 15.94 -7.67 -13.54
CA GLU A 132 15.97 -7.22 -14.93
C GLU A 132 14.70 -6.44 -15.30
N LEU A 133 13.54 -6.86 -14.83
CA LEU A 133 12.29 -6.15 -15.05
C LEU A 133 12.28 -4.77 -14.37
N CYS A 134 12.90 -4.60 -13.20
CA CYS A 134 13.08 -3.29 -12.56
C CYS A 134 13.72 -2.27 -13.51
N LYS A 135 14.67 -2.69 -14.35
CA LYS A 135 15.37 -1.79 -15.29
C LYS A 135 14.48 -1.27 -16.40
N LYS A 136 13.32 -1.89 -16.62
CA LYS A 136 12.32 -1.46 -17.61
C LYS A 136 11.32 -0.45 -17.02
N VAL A 137 11.35 -0.21 -15.70
CA VAL A 137 10.39 0.64 -15.00
C VAL A 137 11.01 1.99 -14.68
N ARG A 138 10.40 3.07 -15.15
CA ARG A 138 10.79 4.45 -14.81
C ARG A 138 9.66 5.14 -14.06
N THR A 139 10.03 5.88 -13.02
CA THR A 139 9.07 6.69 -12.25
C THR A 139 9.27 8.16 -12.61
N LEU A 140 8.18 8.89 -12.81
CA LEU A 140 8.18 10.29 -13.21
C LEU A 140 7.12 11.08 -12.44
N VAL A 141 7.22 12.41 -12.52
CA VAL A 141 6.19 13.30 -11.97
C VAL A 141 5.07 13.45 -12.98
N ASP A 142 3.85 13.11 -12.59
CA ASP A 142 2.63 13.30 -13.40
C ASP A 142 1.86 14.51 -12.86
N GLU A 143 1.62 15.50 -13.73
CA GLU A 143 0.92 16.74 -13.39
C GLU A 143 -0.49 16.50 -12.86
N ARG A 144 -1.18 15.45 -13.36
CA ARG A 144 -2.53 15.09 -12.88
C ARG A 144 -2.49 14.57 -11.44
N ALA A 145 -1.45 13.80 -11.10
CA ALA A 145 -1.25 13.31 -9.73
C ALA A 145 -0.81 14.45 -8.79
N GLU A 146 -0.03 15.42 -9.29
CA GLU A 146 0.34 16.61 -8.53
C GLU A 146 -0.86 17.52 -8.26
N GLU A 147 -1.76 17.72 -9.23
CA GLU A 147 -2.94 18.60 -9.11
C GLU A 147 -3.89 18.18 -7.97
N VAL A 148 -4.00 16.87 -7.71
CA VAL A 148 -4.86 16.32 -6.66
C VAL A 148 -4.12 16.07 -5.34
N PHE A 149 -2.80 16.22 -5.31
CA PHE A 149 -2.00 16.08 -4.09
C PHE A 149 -2.15 17.33 -3.19
N PRO A 150 -2.22 17.20 -1.85
CA PRO A 150 -2.14 15.99 -1.04
C PRO A 150 -3.50 15.33 -0.76
N ARG A 151 -4.59 15.78 -1.39
CA ARG A 151 -5.93 15.21 -1.17
C ARG A 151 -5.97 13.73 -1.55
N GLU A 152 -5.31 13.36 -2.65
CA GLU A 152 -5.18 11.98 -3.11
C GLU A 152 -3.72 11.64 -3.42
N MET A 153 -3.34 10.37 -3.21
CA MET A 153 -2.05 9.82 -3.64
C MET A 153 -2.21 9.05 -4.95
N SER A 154 -2.72 9.73 -5.98
CA SER A 154 -3.00 9.20 -7.30
C SER A 154 -1.76 8.80 -8.09
N GLY A 155 -1.94 8.06 -9.17
CA GLY A 155 -0.84 7.74 -10.08
C GLY A 155 -1.30 7.21 -11.44
N SER A 156 -0.40 7.25 -12.40
CA SER A 156 -0.59 6.70 -13.75
C SER A 156 0.39 5.57 -14.04
N VAL A 157 0.00 4.74 -15.00
CA VAL A 157 0.82 3.69 -15.56
C VAL A 157 0.68 3.72 -17.07
N SER A 158 1.80 3.66 -17.78
CA SER A 158 1.87 3.40 -19.21
C SER A 158 2.76 2.18 -19.46
N LEU A 159 2.25 1.20 -20.20
CA LEU A 159 2.92 -0.03 -20.57
C LEU A 159 3.16 -0.05 -22.07
N LYS A 160 4.40 -0.26 -22.47
CA LYS A 160 4.74 -0.67 -23.83
C LYS A 160 4.95 -2.17 -23.84
N THR A 161 4.22 -2.86 -24.71
CA THR A 161 4.23 -4.32 -24.75
C THR A 161 4.30 -4.83 -26.18
N ARG A 162 4.63 -6.11 -26.32
CA ARG A 162 4.60 -6.82 -27.62
C ARG A 162 3.20 -6.92 -28.22
N GLN A 163 2.16 -6.69 -27.41
CA GLN A 163 0.74 -6.77 -27.79
C GLN A 163 0.14 -5.39 -28.08
N GLY A 164 0.88 -4.30 -27.82
CA GLY A 164 0.41 -2.92 -27.95
C GLY A 164 0.77 -2.07 -26.72
N ASP A 165 0.37 -0.80 -26.79
CA ASP A 165 0.58 0.17 -25.71
C ASP A 165 -0.72 0.34 -24.92
N PHE A 166 -0.62 0.33 -23.59
CA PHE A 166 -1.75 0.44 -22.68
C PHE A 166 -1.47 1.45 -21.59
N GLU A 167 -2.48 2.24 -21.20
CA GLU A 167 -2.33 3.24 -20.15
C GLU A 167 -3.57 3.30 -19.24
N THR A 168 -3.35 3.72 -18.00
CA THR A 168 -4.42 4.01 -17.04
C THR A 168 -4.00 5.05 -16.02
N PHE A 169 -4.98 5.73 -15.42
CA PHE A 169 -4.80 6.65 -14.31
C PHE A 169 -5.73 6.25 -13.17
N ILE A 170 -5.17 6.08 -11.98
CA ILE A 170 -5.89 5.74 -10.76
C ILE A 170 -5.94 6.99 -9.89
N GLU A 171 -7.11 7.63 -9.83
CA GLU A 171 -7.34 8.81 -8.98
C GLU A 171 -7.29 8.44 -7.50
N VAL A 172 -8.00 7.39 -7.10
CA VAL A 172 -8.12 7.00 -5.68
C VAL A 172 -7.55 5.59 -5.52
N PRO A 173 -6.38 5.43 -4.87
CA PRO A 173 -5.81 4.10 -4.66
C PRO A 173 -6.70 3.22 -3.78
N LYS A 174 -6.63 1.91 -3.99
CA LYS A 174 -7.34 0.91 -3.21
C LYS A 174 -7.00 1.04 -1.72
N GLY A 175 -8.04 0.98 -0.91
CA GLY A 175 -8.02 1.11 0.54
C GLY A 175 -8.14 2.54 1.06
N GLU A 176 -8.17 3.59 0.21
CA GLU A 176 -8.71 4.90 0.65
C GLU A 176 -10.21 4.78 1.00
N PRO A 177 -10.78 5.66 1.83
CA PRO A 177 -12.21 5.63 2.16
C PRO A 177 -13.14 5.62 0.92
N ARG A 178 -12.78 6.35 -0.14
CA ARG A 178 -13.56 6.40 -1.40
C ARG A 178 -13.36 5.19 -2.32
N ASN A 179 -12.36 4.35 -2.07
CA ASN A 179 -12.08 3.12 -2.82
C ASN A 179 -11.65 2.02 -1.84
N PHE A 180 -12.51 1.72 -0.87
CA PHE A 180 -12.13 0.86 0.24
C PHE A 180 -12.02 -0.61 -0.18
N MET A 181 -11.36 -1.41 0.65
CA MET A 181 -11.25 -2.85 0.42
C MET A 181 -12.60 -3.53 0.70
N THR A 182 -12.96 -4.52 -0.11
CA THR A 182 -14.11 -5.40 0.16
C THR A 182 -13.80 -6.39 1.29
N GLU A 183 -14.82 -7.01 1.86
CA GLU A 183 -14.63 -8.07 2.86
C GLU A 183 -13.75 -9.20 2.33
N ASP A 184 -13.98 -9.65 1.09
CA ASP A 184 -13.17 -10.68 0.43
C ASP A 184 -11.70 -10.24 0.28
N GLU A 185 -11.44 -8.98 -0.07
CA GLU A 185 -10.08 -8.44 -0.15
C GLU A 185 -9.41 -8.42 1.24
N PHE A 186 -10.14 -8.05 2.29
CA PHE A 186 -9.65 -8.12 3.68
C PHE A 186 -9.35 -9.55 4.11
N ARG A 187 -10.26 -10.49 3.85
CA ARG A 187 -10.09 -11.91 4.15
C ARG A 187 -8.90 -12.48 3.42
N ASN A 188 -8.76 -12.22 2.12
CA ASN A 188 -7.62 -12.68 1.33
C ASN A 188 -6.28 -12.15 1.88
N LYS A 189 -6.24 -10.86 2.24
CA LYS A 189 -5.06 -10.26 2.87
C LYS A 189 -4.76 -10.90 4.24
N PHE A 190 -5.77 -11.03 5.11
CA PHE A 190 -5.64 -11.66 6.41
C PHE A 190 -5.12 -13.10 6.28
N ASN A 191 -5.73 -13.87 5.37
CA ASN A 191 -5.36 -15.25 5.10
C ASN A 191 -3.92 -15.37 4.62
N GLY A 192 -3.50 -14.49 3.71
CA GLY A 192 -2.11 -14.45 3.24
C GLY A 192 -1.10 -14.21 4.36
N LEU A 193 -1.44 -13.37 5.35
CA LEU A 193 -0.55 -13.04 6.48
C LEU A 193 -0.57 -14.09 7.60
N CYS A 194 -1.70 -14.77 7.79
CA CYS A 194 -1.89 -15.71 8.90
C CYS A 194 -1.56 -17.16 8.54
N ARG A 195 -1.62 -17.53 7.26
CA ARG A 195 -1.38 -18.91 6.79
C ARG A 195 -0.08 -19.57 7.31
N PRO A 196 1.06 -18.87 7.47
CA PRO A 196 2.26 -19.48 8.05
C PRO A 196 2.13 -19.88 9.53
N TYR A 197 1.12 -19.36 10.24
CA TYR A 197 0.99 -19.45 11.70
C TYR A 197 -0.30 -20.14 12.16
N MET A 198 -1.27 -20.33 11.27
CA MET A 198 -2.61 -20.79 11.61
C MET A 198 -3.15 -21.76 10.56
N SER A 199 -3.89 -22.79 11.02
CA SER A 199 -4.59 -23.70 10.11
C SER A 199 -5.76 -22.99 9.41
N ASP A 200 -6.14 -23.45 8.21
CA ASP A 200 -7.24 -22.84 7.45
C ASP A 200 -8.54 -22.74 8.25
N GLY A 201 -8.91 -23.78 9.01
CA GLY A 201 -10.11 -23.76 9.83
C GLY A 201 -10.09 -22.73 10.96
N ARG A 202 -8.95 -22.58 11.65
CA ARG A 202 -8.83 -21.58 12.73
C ARG A 202 -8.72 -20.16 12.18
N MET A 203 -8.12 -20.01 11.01
CA MET A 203 -8.01 -18.74 10.31
C MET A 203 -9.38 -18.23 9.85
N GLU A 204 -10.21 -19.12 9.31
CA GLU A 204 -11.60 -18.82 8.95
C GLU A 204 -12.40 -18.40 10.19
N GLU A 205 -12.37 -19.22 11.25
CA GLU A 205 -13.06 -18.93 12.53
C GLU A 205 -12.63 -17.57 13.12
N PHE A 206 -11.33 -17.26 13.08
CA PHE A 206 -10.82 -16.00 13.60
C PHE A 206 -11.25 -14.82 12.73
N SER A 207 -11.17 -14.94 11.40
CA SER A 207 -11.59 -13.88 10.48
C SER A 207 -13.10 -13.58 10.59
N ASP A 208 -13.94 -14.62 10.71
CA ASP A 208 -15.38 -14.49 10.95
C ASP A 208 -15.66 -13.78 12.28
N SER A 209 -14.96 -14.17 13.34
CA SER A 209 -15.11 -13.57 14.67
C SER A 209 -14.67 -12.11 14.72
N LEU A 210 -13.67 -11.72 13.90
CA LEU A 210 -13.24 -10.33 13.77
C LEU A 210 -14.27 -9.47 13.02
N LEU A 211 -14.89 -10.02 11.98
CA LEU A 211 -15.90 -9.32 11.20
C LEU A 211 -17.24 -9.18 11.94
N GLY A 212 -17.54 -10.09 12.86
CA GLY A 212 -18.69 -10.02 13.77
C GLY A 212 -18.35 -9.57 15.19
N LEU A 213 -17.33 -8.71 15.35
CA LEU A 213 -16.79 -8.33 16.67
C LEU A 213 -17.87 -7.72 17.59
N GLU A 214 -18.84 -7.00 17.04
CA GLU A 214 -19.93 -6.38 17.79
C GLU A 214 -20.94 -7.39 18.34
N GLN A 215 -20.97 -8.63 17.82
CA GLN A 215 -21.76 -9.73 18.39
C GLN A 215 -20.98 -10.51 19.47
N ALA A 216 -19.67 -10.27 19.62
CA ALA A 216 -18.86 -11.00 20.58
C ALA A 216 -19.20 -10.58 22.02
N SER A 217 -19.21 -11.56 22.92
CA SER A 217 -19.41 -11.32 24.36
C SER A 217 -18.31 -10.44 24.97
N THR A 218 -17.08 -10.61 24.52
CA THR A 218 -15.91 -9.81 24.89
C THR A 218 -14.92 -9.76 23.72
N ALA A 219 -14.17 -8.67 23.57
CA ALA A 219 -13.05 -8.63 22.62
C ALA A 219 -12.03 -9.75 22.89
N GLY A 220 -11.80 -10.08 24.17
CA GLY A 220 -10.89 -11.16 24.56
C GLY A 220 -11.27 -12.53 23.99
N SER A 221 -12.57 -12.82 23.83
CA SER A 221 -13.03 -14.08 23.23
C SER A 221 -12.60 -14.20 21.75
N VAL A 222 -12.66 -13.11 20.99
CA VAL A 222 -12.21 -13.07 19.59
C VAL A 222 -10.69 -13.20 19.50
N PHE A 223 -9.95 -12.40 20.27
CA PHE A 223 -8.49 -12.44 20.26
C PHE A 223 -7.90 -13.75 20.82
N SER A 224 -8.67 -14.53 21.59
CA SER A 224 -8.20 -15.85 22.03
C SER A 224 -7.88 -16.80 20.86
N LEU A 225 -8.56 -16.63 19.72
CA LEU A 225 -8.35 -17.40 18.49
C LEU A 225 -7.00 -17.10 17.83
N SER A 226 -6.37 -15.97 18.15
CA SER A 226 -5.04 -15.61 17.62
C SER A 226 -3.91 -16.40 18.27
N SER A 227 -4.17 -17.11 19.37
CA SER A 227 -3.18 -17.98 20.00
C SER A 227 -3.11 -19.32 19.26
N SER A 228 -1.91 -19.85 19.06
CA SER A 228 -1.74 -21.22 18.61
C SER A 228 -2.27 -22.15 19.69
N GLU A 229 -3.15 -23.09 19.33
CA GLU A 229 -3.42 -24.22 20.24
C GLU A 229 -2.12 -24.95 20.52
N GLY A 230 -1.62 -24.83 21.76
CA GLY A 230 -0.46 -25.56 22.25
C GLY A 230 0.90 -25.03 21.79
N VAL A 231 1.42 -24.05 22.54
CA VAL A 231 2.86 -23.97 22.90
C VAL A 231 2.93 -23.75 24.40
#